data_AF-A0A6N9BQ33-F1
#
_entry.id   AF-A0A6N9BQ33-F1
#
_cell.length_a   1.000
_cell.length_b   1.000
_cell.length_c   1.000
_cell.angle_alpha   90.00
_cell.angle_beta   90.00
_cell.angle_gamma   90.00
#
_symmetry.space_group_name_H-M   'P 1'
#
loop_
_entity.id
_entity.type
_entity.pdbx_description
1 polymer ?
#
loop_
_entity_poly.entity_id
_entity_poly.type
_entity_poly.pdbx_seq_one_letter_code
_entity_poly.pdbx_strand_id
1 'polypeptide(L)'
;MAAATWPDLLCELADGIDGASCHRIGDGAMALELDHQHFEPVIVGVGDRSRGGVTARGQISAGMRVVLGSGFVSEFRPIAPLGLLQIDGTVVSELSSHGYTRIIGLRDGVLDIIGRADYHRGLFTSAMQVGPGVVERGKLDISERELNLPAHFRAFVARCDASTLAGITLKPMHLYHLGGDLLATFEATDLNCTEVANISGDLEALLAVRSGERTLYIGNPESPKASLIGWEQK
;
A
#
# COMPACT_ATOMS: atom_id res chain seq x y z
N MET A 1 -30.06 -16.97 1.74
CA MET A 1 -29.13 -15.90 2.16
C MET A 1 -28.01 -15.85 1.14
N ALA A 2 -27.81 -14.73 0.45
CA ALA A 2 -26.65 -14.59 -0.44
C ALA A 2 -25.38 -14.56 0.42
N ALA A 3 -24.30 -15.20 -0.06
CA ALA A 3 -23.01 -15.14 0.62
C ALA A 3 -22.46 -13.72 0.55
N ALA A 4 -21.92 -13.20 1.66
CA ALA A 4 -21.27 -11.90 1.70
C ALA A 4 -20.08 -11.88 0.72
N THR A 5 -19.94 -10.79 -0.04
CA THR A 5 -18.83 -10.63 -0.98
C THR A 5 -17.60 -10.06 -0.25
N TRP A 6 -16.39 -10.21 -0.84
CA TRP A 6 -15.17 -9.62 -0.28
C TRP A 6 -15.28 -8.11 0.01
N PRO A 7 -15.87 -7.28 -0.87
CA PRO A 7 -16.16 -5.88 -0.57
C PRO A 7 -16.98 -5.67 0.69
N ASP A 8 -18.06 -6.45 0.86
CA ASP A 8 -18.98 -6.29 1.98
C ASP A 8 -18.30 -6.64 3.30
N LEU A 9 -17.52 -7.73 3.32
CA LEU A 9 -16.76 -8.16 4.49
C LEU A 9 -15.67 -7.16 4.88
N LEU A 10 -14.99 -6.56 3.89
CA LEU A 10 -13.97 -5.55 4.14
C LEU A 10 -14.58 -4.30 4.80
N CYS A 11 -15.70 -3.81 4.28
CA CYS A 11 -16.36 -2.65 4.85
C CYS A 11 -16.96 -2.94 6.23
N GLU A 12 -17.58 -4.10 6.43
CA GLU A 12 -18.08 -4.51 7.75
C GLU A 12 -16.97 -4.56 8.81
N LEU A 13 -15.76 -4.96 8.43
CA LEU A 13 -14.62 -4.93 9.35
C LEU A 13 -14.12 -3.51 9.61
N ALA A 14 -14.05 -2.68 8.57
CA ALA A 14 -13.66 -1.27 8.68
C ALA A 14 -14.56 -0.50 9.65
N ASP A 15 -15.88 -0.71 9.56
CA ASP A 15 -16.88 -0.08 10.44
C ASP A 15 -16.64 -0.38 11.93
N GLY A 16 -15.96 -1.48 12.24
CA GLY A 16 -15.58 -1.85 13.61
C GLY A 16 -14.26 -1.25 14.10
N ILE A 17 -13.58 -0.43 13.29
CA ILE A 17 -12.29 0.18 13.62
C ILE A 17 -12.44 1.69 13.60
N ASP A 18 -12.24 2.31 14.76
CA ASP A 18 -12.30 3.77 14.90
C ASP A 18 -11.27 4.47 13.98
N GLY A 19 -11.73 5.52 13.28
CA GLY A 19 -10.94 6.26 12.29
C GLY A 19 -10.68 5.54 10.96
N ALA A 20 -11.33 4.40 10.70
CA ALA A 20 -11.24 3.70 9.41
C ALA A 20 -12.56 3.80 8.62
N SER A 21 -12.45 4.04 7.32
CA SER A 21 -13.59 4.05 6.39
C SER A 21 -13.30 3.21 5.16
N CYS A 22 -14.33 2.60 4.59
CA CYS A 22 -14.20 1.72 3.43
C CYS A 22 -14.77 2.37 2.17
N HIS A 23 -14.00 2.36 1.08
CA HIS A 23 -14.35 2.96 -0.19
C HIS A 23 -14.33 1.93 -1.31
N ARG A 24 -15.38 1.92 -2.14
CA ARG A 24 -15.40 1.17 -3.40
C ARG A 24 -14.78 2.04 -4.49
N ILE A 25 -13.78 1.51 -5.18
CA ILE A 25 -13.09 2.19 -6.26
C ILE A 25 -13.49 1.51 -7.57
N GLY A 26 -14.31 2.21 -8.34
CA GLY A 26 -14.94 1.63 -9.54
C GLY A 26 -15.67 0.31 -9.22
N ASP A 27 -15.57 -0.66 -10.12
CA ASP A 27 -16.16 -1.99 -9.98
C ASP A 27 -15.12 -3.09 -9.65
N GLY A 28 -13.87 -2.69 -9.40
CA GLY A 28 -12.73 -3.60 -9.39
C GLY A 28 -11.78 -3.48 -8.22
N ALA A 29 -11.88 -2.43 -7.40
CA ALA A 29 -10.95 -2.19 -6.31
C ALA A 29 -11.66 -1.67 -5.05
N MET A 30 -10.95 -1.79 -3.94
CA MET A 30 -11.35 -1.31 -2.63
C MET A 30 -10.21 -0.50 -2.02
N ALA A 31 -10.55 0.50 -1.22
CA ALA A 31 -9.61 1.24 -0.41
C ALA A 31 -10.12 1.35 1.03
N LEU A 32 -9.20 1.18 1.98
CA LEU A 32 -9.40 1.58 3.36
C LEU A 32 -8.79 2.95 3.56
N GLU A 33 -9.62 3.90 3.94
CA GLU A 33 -9.18 5.18 4.48
C GLU A 33 -8.82 5.02 5.95
N LEU A 34 -7.67 5.57 6.32
CA LEU A 34 -7.11 5.52 7.66
C LEU A 34 -6.77 6.94 8.10
N ASP A 35 -7.54 7.47 9.05
CA ASP A 35 -7.38 8.81 9.62
C ASP A 35 -6.05 8.93 10.38
N HIS A 36 -5.28 9.97 10.08
CA HIS A 36 -3.98 10.22 10.73
C HIS A 36 -4.10 10.51 12.24
N GLN A 37 -5.27 10.93 12.73
CA GLN A 37 -5.54 11.11 14.16
C GLN A 37 -5.64 9.77 14.91
N HIS A 38 -6.10 8.72 14.23
CA HIS A 38 -6.37 7.41 14.83
C HIS A 38 -5.30 6.38 14.51
N PHE A 39 -4.52 6.60 13.44
CA PHE A 39 -3.51 5.65 12.98
C PHE A 39 -2.11 6.24 12.89
N GLU A 40 -1.12 5.39 13.14
CA GLU A 40 0.29 5.65 12.87
C GLU A 40 0.81 4.65 11.84
N PRO A 41 1.30 5.11 10.67
CA PRO A 41 1.88 4.25 9.65
C PRO A 41 3.29 3.80 10.05
N VAL A 42 3.61 2.55 9.73
CA VAL A 42 4.93 1.94 9.96
C VAL A 42 5.36 1.21 8.69
N ILE A 43 6.64 1.30 8.32
CA ILE A 43 7.22 0.43 7.28
C ILE A 43 8.06 -0.61 8.00
N VAL A 44 7.72 -1.87 7.79
CA VAL A 44 8.49 -3.01 8.32
C VAL A 44 9.10 -3.77 7.15
N GLY A 45 10.24 -4.42 7.39
CA GLY A 45 10.88 -5.18 6.33
C GLY A 45 11.98 -6.11 6.80
N VAL A 46 12.63 -6.71 5.82
CA VAL A 46 13.85 -7.50 6.03
C VAL A 46 14.92 -6.63 6.67
N GLY A 47 15.68 -7.25 7.57
CA GLY A 47 16.76 -6.62 8.31
C GLY A 47 17.45 -7.65 9.18
N ASP A 48 18.33 -7.22 10.07
CA ASP A 48 19.11 -8.13 10.89
C ASP A 48 18.26 -9.09 11.73
N ARG A 49 17.09 -8.64 12.19
CA ARG A 49 16.14 -9.44 12.99
C ARG A 49 15.14 -10.24 12.16
N SER A 50 15.02 -9.95 10.86
CA SER A 50 13.96 -10.49 9.98
C SER A 50 14.53 -10.97 8.65
N ARG A 51 15.63 -11.75 8.70
CA ARG A 51 16.34 -12.21 7.49
C ARG A 51 15.52 -13.11 6.58
N GLY A 52 14.46 -13.73 7.10
CA GLY A 52 13.54 -14.59 6.34
C GLY A 52 12.38 -13.86 5.68
N GLY A 53 12.27 -12.53 5.82
CA GLY A 53 11.09 -11.76 5.42
C GLY A 53 10.15 -11.47 6.58
N VAL A 54 9.15 -10.64 6.30
CA VAL A 54 8.05 -10.29 7.21
C VAL A 54 6.72 -10.79 6.63
N THR A 55 5.79 -11.24 7.46
CA THR A 55 4.50 -11.78 7.02
C THR A 55 3.34 -10.93 7.53
N ALA A 56 2.24 -10.87 6.77
CA ALA A 56 1.03 -10.15 7.17
C ALA A 56 0.49 -10.68 8.50
N ARG A 57 0.44 -12.02 8.64
CA ARG A 57 -0.03 -12.65 9.89
C ARG A 57 0.84 -12.24 11.07
N GLY A 58 2.17 -12.27 10.89
CA GLY A 58 3.10 -11.87 11.95
C GLY A 58 2.87 -10.43 12.41
N GLN A 59 2.64 -9.51 11.47
CA GLN A 59 2.40 -8.09 11.77
C GLN A 59 1.03 -7.85 12.43
N ILE A 60 -0.03 -8.53 11.97
CA ILE A 60 -1.34 -8.47 12.63
C ILE A 60 -1.26 -9.04 14.06
N SER A 61 -0.57 -10.17 14.25
CA SER A 61 -0.34 -10.75 15.58
C SER A 61 0.51 -9.85 16.48
N ALA A 62 1.41 -9.05 15.91
CA ALA A 62 2.24 -8.08 16.64
C ALA A 62 1.47 -6.82 17.08
N GLY A 63 0.26 -6.57 16.57
CA GLY A 63 -0.57 -5.45 17.01
C GLY A 63 -1.09 -4.54 15.91
N MET A 64 -0.66 -4.71 14.66
CA MET A 64 -1.15 -3.86 13.57
C MET A 64 -2.65 -4.10 13.30
N ARG A 65 -3.36 -3.04 12.92
CA ARG A 65 -4.77 -3.11 12.52
C ARG A 65 -4.91 -3.33 11.03
N VAL A 66 -4.07 -2.66 10.24
CA VAL A 66 -4.05 -2.79 8.79
C VAL A 66 -2.63 -3.09 8.34
N VAL A 67 -2.49 -3.99 7.37
CA VAL A 67 -1.21 -4.30 6.72
C VAL A 67 -1.44 -4.37 5.23
N LEU A 68 -0.60 -3.67 4.48
CA LEU A 68 -0.60 -3.63 3.03
C LEU A 68 0.77 -4.10 2.53
N GLY A 69 0.77 -4.98 1.53
CA GLY A 69 1.99 -5.52 0.92
C GLY A 69 2.00 -5.37 -0.60
N SER A 70 3.18 -5.37 -1.25
CA SER A 70 4.54 -5.28 -0.68
C SER A 70 5.41 -4.35 -1.55
N GLY A 71 6.61 -3.98 -1.08
CA GLY A 71 7.63 -3.39 -1.96
C GLY A 71 8.09 -4.38 -3.03
N PHE A 72 8.75 -3.90 -4.09
CA PHE A 72 9.18 -4.79 -5.17
C PHE A 72 10.35 -5.69 -4.76
N VAL A 73 10.35 -6.92 -5.27
CA VAL A 73 11.33 -7.96 -4.94
C VAL A 73 11.85 -8.66 -6.17
N SER A 74 13.05 -9.24 -6.06
CA SER A 74 13.67 -10.00 -7.15
C SER A 74 12.92 -11.30 -7.38
N GLU A 75 12.62 -11.63 -8.63
CA GLU A 75 12.02 -12.93 -9.02
C GLU A 75 12.85 -14.13 -8.52
N PHE A 76 14.18 -13.98 -8.48
CA PHE A 76 15.09 -15.05 -8.04
C PHE A 76 15.30 -15.08 -6.51
N ARG A 77 14.95 -14.00 -5.82
CA ARG A 77 15.08 -13.85 -4.36
C ARG A 77 13.89 -13.04 -3.82
N PRO A 78 12.76 -13.70 -3.51
CA PRO A 78 11.49 -13.05 -3.13
C PRO A 78 11.53 -12.16 -1.87
N ILE A 79 12.62 -12.20 -1.12
CA ILE A 79 12.86 -11.38 0.08
C ILE A 79 13.98 -10.35 -0.11
N ALA A 80 14.59 -10.30 -1.30
CA ALA A 80 15.58 -9.28 -1.63
C ALA A 80 14.85 -8.07 -2.25
N PRO A 81 14.88 -6.89 -1.60
CA PRO A 81 14.24 -5.69 -2.14
C PRO A 81 14.85 -5.30 -3.49
N LEU A 82 14.01 -4.83 -4.40
CA LEU A 82 14.44 -4.17 -5.62
C LEU A 82 14.32 -2.66 -5.46
N GLY A 83 15.45 -2.00 -5.28
CA GLY A 83 15.52 -0.56 -4.98
C GLY A 83 15.55 -0.27 -3.50
N LEU A 84 15.29 0.99 -3.14
CA LEU A 84 15.43 1.48 -1.78
C LEU A 84 14.59 0.65 -0.80
N LEU A 85 15.22 0.18 0.26
CA LEU A 85 14.55 -0.18 1.50
C LEU A 85 15.37 0.40 2.66
N GLN A 86 14.75 1.26 3.44
CA GLN A 86 15.30 1.86 4.64
C GLN A 86 14.32 1.64 5.80
N ILE A 87 14.82 1.11 6.91
CA ILE A 87 14.05 0.85 8.13
C ILE A 87 14.78 1.52 9.29
N ASP A 88 14.11 2.42 10.00
CA ASP A 88 14.62 3.10 11.20
C ASP A 88 16.01 3.72 11.00
N GLY A 89 16.16 4.44 9.88
CA GLY A 89 17.42 5.09 9.46
C GLY A 89 18.46 4.15 8.86
N THR A 90 18.26 2.84 8.94
CA THR A 90 19.18 1.83 8.39
C THR A 90 18.82 1.51 6.96
N VAL A 91 19.75 1.75 6.03
CA VAL A 91 19.58 1.39 4.61
C VAL A 91 19.87 -0.10 4.43
N VAL A 92 18.83 -0.87 4.12
CA VAL A 92 18.90 -2.31 3.86
C VAL A 92 19.18 -2.60 2.38
N SER A 93 18.63 -1.77 1.50
CA SER A 93 18.85 -1.82 0.06
C SER A 93 18.91 -0.39 -0.48
N GLU A 94 19.87 -0.12 -1.36
CA GLU A 94 20.12 1.21 -1.91
C GLU A 94 19.09 1.60 -2.98
N LEU A 95 18.95 2.90 -3.20
CA LEU A 95 18.08 3.46 -4.23
C LEU A 95 18.46 2.92 -5.62
N SER A 96 17.51 2.30 -6.31
CA SER A 96 17.70 1.90 -7.71
C SER A 96 17.49 3.10 -8.63
N SER A 97 18.36 3.24 -9.64
CA SER A 97 18.23 4.26 -10.67
C SER A 97 17.18 3.95 -11.74
N HIS A 98 16.62 2.73 -11.76
CA HIS A 98 15.74 2.25 -12.83
C HIS A 98 14.45 1.62 -12.27
N GLY A 99 13.41 1.60 -13.12
CA GLY A 99 12.18 0.80 -12.97
C GLY A 99 11.09 1.42 -12.09
N TYR A 100 11.45 1.94 -10.92
CA TYR A 100 10.49 2.37 -9.89
C TYR A 100 10.57 3.87 -9.66
N THR A 101 9.47 4.58 -9.85
CA THR A 101 9.45 6.05 -9.94
C THR A 101 9.05 6.76 -8.66
N ARG A 102 8.56 6.05 -7.64
CA ARG A 102 8.06 6.63 -6.39
C ARG A 102 8.79 6.09 -5.17
N ILE A 103 8.84 6.90 -4.13
CA ILE A 103 9.23 6.48 -2.78
C ILE A 103 8.03 6.67 -1.87
N ILE A 104 7.66 5.62 -1.14
CA ILE A 104 6.80 5.74 0.03
C ILE A 104 7.74 5.89 1.22
N GLY A 105 7.54 6.93 2.03
CA GLY A 105 8.40 7.24 3.17
C GLY A 105 7.63 7.68 4.39
N LEU A 106 8.25 7.52 5.56
CA LEU A 106 7.73 8.01 6.84
C LEU A 106 8.56 9.19 7.33
N ARG A 107 7.88 10.28 7.65
CA ARG A 107 8.47 11.46 8.30
C ARG A 107 7.47 12.00 9.31
N ASP A 108 7.95 12.25 10.53
CA ASP A 108 7.17 12.84 11.62
C ASP A 108 5.85 12.08 11.91
N GLY A 109 5.88 10.75 11.82
CA GLY A 109 4.70 9.90 12.06
C GLY A 109 3.65 9.91 10.95
N VAL A 110 3.98 10.47 9.77
CA VAL A 110 3.08 10.54 8.61
C VAL A 110 3.71 9.85 7.41
N LEU A 111 2.86 9.20 6.60
CA LEU A 111 3.24 8.60 5.33
C LEU A 111 3.22 9.66 4.22
N ASP A 112 4.29 9.73 3.46
CA ASP A 112 4.44 10.61 2.30
C ASP A 112 4.80 9.80 1.05
N ILE A 113 4.47 10.35 -0.11
CA ILE A 113 4.77 9.76 -1.42
C ILE A 113 5.47 10.83 -2.25
N ILE A 114 6.69 10.54 -2.69
CA ILE A 114 7.48 11.48 -3.51
C ILE A 114 8.01 10.82 -4.78
N GLY A 115 8.42 11.64 -5.74
CA GLY A 115 9.20 11.20 -6.88
C GLY A 115 10.57 10.66 -6.45
N ARG A 116 11.06 9.63 -7.14
CA ARG A 116 12.40 9.06 -6.92
C ARG A 116 13.51 10.12 -6.94
N ALA A 117 13.39 11.11 -7.82
CA ALA A 117 14.41 12.15 -8.01
C ALA A 117 14.50 13.11 -6.81
N ASP A 118 13.44 13.23 -6.02
CA ASP A 118 13.37 14.13 -4.88
C ASP A 118 13.89 13.48 -3.58
N TYR A 119 14.10 12.16 -3.61
CA TYR A 119 14.62 11.43 -2.46
C TYR A 119 16.11 11.70 -2.25
N HIS A 120 16.47 11.92 -0.98
CA HIS A 120 17.83 11.90 -0.49
C HIS A 120 17.88 11.22 0.87
N ARG A 121 19.04 10.65 1.21
CA ARG A 121 19.25 9.95 2.47
C ARG A 121 18.99 10.91 3.65
N GLY A 122 18.24 10.44 4.64
CA GLY A 122 17.85 11.22 5.82
C GLY A 122 16.53 11.99 5.67
N LEU A 123 15.91 12.01 4.49
CA LEU A 123 14.60 12.65 4.29
C LEU A 123 13.47 11.95 5.06
N PHE A 124 13.54 10.63 5.16
CA PHE A 124 12.57 9.77 5.85
C PHE A 124 13.29 8.95 6.92
N THR A 125 12.58 8.56 7.96
CA THR A 125 13.04 7.58 8.97
C THR A 125 13.01 6.18 8.38
N SER A 126 11.93 5.82 7.70
CA SER A 126 11.79 4.58 6.95
C SER A 126 11.26 4.89 5.55
N ALA A 127 11.72 4.15 4.54
CA ALA A 127 11.33 4.39 3.16
C ALA A 127 11.46 3.13 2.30
N MET A 128 10.62 3.04 1.28
CA MET A 128 10.65 1.96 0.29
C MET A 128 10.42 2.52 -1.12
N GLN A 129 11.19 2.03 -2.08
CA GLN A 129 11.03 2.36 -3.48
C GLN A 129 9.94 1.50 -4.12
N VAL A 130 9.00 2.16 -4.79
CA VAL A 130 7.81 1.56 -5.39
C VAL A 130 7.49 2.25 -6.71
N GLY A 131 6.38 1.86 -7.33
CA GLY A 131 5.88 2.50 -8.53
C GLY A 131 5.32 1.53 -9.56
N PRO A 132 4.85 2.05 -10.70
CA PRO A 132 4.86 3.48 -11.07
C PRO A 132 3.91 4.34 -10.21
N GLY A 133 4.05 5.67 -10.32
CA GLY A 133 3.03 6.59 -9.83
C GLY A 133 1.75 6.42 -10.63
N VAL A 134 0.60 6.43 -9.94
CA VAL A 134 -0.73 6.33 -10.57
C VAL A 134 -1.37 7.69 -10.68
N VAL A 135 -1.26 8.48 -9.61
CA VAL A 135 -1.72 9.87 -9.53
C VAL A 135 -0.57 10.71 -8.98
N GLU A 136 -0.29 11.86 -9.62
CA GLU A 136 0.65 12.88 -9.16
C GLU A 136 -0.03 14.25 -9.19
N ARG A 137 0.06 14.99 -8.10
CA ARG A 137 -0.57 16.32 -7.93
C ARG A 137 -2.05 16.33 -8.33
N GLY A 138 -2.77 15.28 -7.93
CA GLY A 138 -4.20 15.10 -8.20
C GLY A 138 -4.55 14.83 -9.67
N LYS A 139 -3.58 14.41 -10.49
CA LYS A 139 -3.78 14.08 -11.90
C LYS A 139 -3.25 12.70 -12.22
N LEU A 140 -3.86 12.06 -13.21
CA LEU A 140 -3.42 10.76 -13.71
C LEU A 140 -1.97 10.85 -14.22
N ASP A 141 -1.09 10.03 -13.64
CA ASP A 141 0.35 9.95 -13.97
C ASP A 141 0.68 8.74 -14.86
N ILE A 142 -0.33 7.92 -15.17
CA ILE A 142 -0.19 6.76 -16.05
C ILE A 142 -0.67 7.12 -17.46
N SER A 143 0.17 6.84 -18.45
CA SER A 143 -0.20 7.00 -19.85
C SER A 143 -1.15 5.90 -20.32
N GLU A 144 -2.03 6.22 -21.26
CA GLU A 144 -2.92 5.27 -21.94
C GLU A 144 -2.17 4.08 -22.59
N ARG A 145 -0.88 4.22 -22.89
CA ARG A 145 -0.05 3.11 -23.41
C ARG A 145 0.04 1.93 -22.44
N GLU A 146 -0.21 2.13 -21.15
CA GLU A 146 -0.25 1.06 -20.14
C GLU A 146 -1.35 0.02 -20.43
N LEU A 147 -2.38 0.40 -21.20
CA LEU A 147 -3.41 -0.52 -21.69
C LEU A 147 -2.89 -1.62 -22.62
N ASN A 148 -1.67 -1.47 -23.17
CA ASN A 148 -1.02 -2.50 -23.98
C ASN A 148 -0.31 -3.58 -23.13
N LEU A 149 -0.18 -3.36 -21.81
CA LEU A 149 0.38 -4.33 -20.88
C LEU A 149 -0.74 -5.23 -20.32
N PRO A 150 -0.45 -6.41 -19.80
CA PRO A 150 -1.46 -7.21 -19.11
C PRO A 150 -2.06 -6.50 -17.89
N ALA A 151 -3.32 -6.79 -17.59
CA ALA A 151 -3.94 -6.41 -16.33
C ALA A 151 -3.46 -7.33 -15.20
N HIS A 152 -3.26 -6.78 -14.01
CA HIS A 152 -2.72 -7.49 -12.84
C HIS A 152 -3.54 -7.19 -11.59
N PHE A 153 -3.48 -8.07 -10.58
CA PHE A 153 -3.93 -7.65 -9.26
C PHE A 153 -2.96 -6.59 -8.73
N ARG A 154 -3.47 -5.46 -8.25
CA ARG A 154 -2.68 -4.34 -7.76
C ARG A 154 -2.94 -4.12 -6.29
N ALA A 155 -1.93 -3.60 -5.60
CA ALA A 155 -2.08 -2.91 -4.34
C ALA A 155 -1.53 -1.48 -4.51
N PHE A 156 -2.05 -0.55 -3.72
CA PHE A 156 -1.67 0.86 -3.83
C PHE A 156 -1.80 1.58 -2.50
N VAL A 157 -1.06 2.68 -2.38
CA VAL A 157 -1.20 3.64 -1.28
C VAL A 157 -1.51 5.01 -1.86
N ALA A 158 -2.45 5.72 -1.26
CA ALA A 158 -2.70 7.13 -1.55
C ALA A 158 -2.37 8.01 -0.34
N ARG A 159 -1.71 9.14 -0.61
CA ARG A 159 -1.49 10.21 0.36
C ARG A 159 -2.61 11.24 0.21
N CYS A 160 -3.39 11.42 1.27
CA CYS A 160 -4.43 12.43 1.37
C CYS A 160 -4.09 13.42 2.50
N ASP A 161 -4.82 14.53 2.59
CA ASP A 161 -4.46 15.59 3.53
C ASP A 161 -4.62 15.21 5.00
N ALA A 162 -5.69 14.48 5.36
CA ALA A 162 -5.97 14.05 6.73
C ALA A 162 -5.95 12.53 6.93
N SER A 163 -5.74 11.77 5.86
CA SER A 163 -5.84 10.33 5.85
C SER A 163 -4.89 9.69 4.84
N THR A 164 -4.71 8.39 4.97
CA THR A 164 -4.01 7.56 3.99
C THR A 164 -5.00 6.54 3.44
N LEU A 165 -4.93 6.24 2.15
CA LEU A 165 -5.68 5.10 1.61
C LEU A 165 -4.75 3.91 1.43
N ALA A 166 -5.14 2.76 1.97
CA ALA A 166 -4.54 1.45 1.69
C ALA A 166 -5.50 0.65 0.81
N GLY A 167 -5.11 0.36 -0.43
CA GLY A 167 -6.02 -0.18 -1.42
C GLY A 167 -5.52 -1.41 -2.15
N ILE A 168 -6.49 -2.20 -2.65
CA ILE A 168 -6.25 -3.44 -3.38
C ILE A 168 -7.32 -3.66 -4.45
N THR A 169 -6.93 -4.23 -5.58
CA THR A 169 -7.88 -4.66 -6.62
C THR A 169 -8.41 -6.06 -6.32
N LEU A 170 -9.70 -6.29 -6.55
CA LEU A 170 -10.36 -7.59 -6.40
C LEU A 170 -10.47 -8.37 -7.71
N LYS A 171 -10.08 -7.75 -8.82
CA LYS A 171 -9.90 -8.36 -10.14
C LYS A 171 -8.65 -7.76 -10.80
N PRO A 172 -8.06 -8.41 -11.81
CA PRO A 172 -6.95 -7.82 -12.54
C PRO A 172 -7.35 -6.50 -13.18
N MET A 173 -6.53 -5.46 -13.00
CA MET A 173 -6.75 -4.11 -13.54
C MET A 173 -5.49 -3.51 -14.15
N HIS A 174 -5.73 -2.71 -15.18
CA HIS A 174 -4.77 -1.74 -15.72
C HIS A 174 -4.64 -0.57 -14.76
N LEU A 175 -3.43 -0.07 -14.54
CA LEU A 175 -3.20 1.11 -13.70
C LEU A 175 -3.86 2.36 -14.28
N TYR A 176 -3.98 2.45 -15.61
CA TYR A 176 -4.69 3.56 -16.26
C TYR A 176 -6.16 3.63 -15.81
N HIS A 177 -6.87 2.51 -15.85
CA HIS A 177 -8.27 2.45 -15.39
C HIS A 177 -8.39 2.64 -13.88
N LEU A 178 -7.52 1.99 -13.09
CA LEU A 178 -7.51 2.16 -11.64
C LEU A 178 -7.31 3.64 -11.25
N GLY A 179 -6.39 4.35 -11.91
CA GLY A 179 -6.17 5.78 -11.65
C GLY A 179 -7.36 6.64 -12.02
N GLY A 180 -8.04 6.35 -13.14
CA GLY A 180 -9.28 7.02 -13.52
C GLY A 180 -10.40 6.81 -12.48
N ASP A 181 -10.59 5.57 -12.04
CA ASP A 181 -11.59 5.22 -11.02
C ASP A 181 -11.28 5.88 -9.67
N LEU A 182 -10.00 5.93 -9.28
CA LEU A 182 -9.56 6.62 -8.06
C LEU A 182 -9.88 8.11 -8.09
N LEU A 183 -9.54 8.80 -9.18
CA LEU A 183 -9.83 10.23 -9.33
C LEU A 183 -11.34 10.51 -9.27
N ALA A 184 -12.15 9.68 -9.93
CA ALA A 184 -13.60 9.79 -9.88
C ALA A 184 -14.13 9.56 -8.45
N THR A 185 -13.58 8.60 -7.70
CA THR A 185 -13.94 8.40 -6.30
C THR A 185 -13.53 9.60 -5.46
N PHE A 186 -12.31 10.13 -5.61
CA PHE A 186 -11.82 11.28 -4.84
C PHE A 186 -12.73 12.50 -5.00
N GLU A 187 -13.18 12.77 -6.24
CA GLU A 187 -14.16 13.83 -6.53
C GLU A 187 -15.53 13.55 -5.88
N ALA A 188 -16.00 12.30 -5.92
CA ALA A 188 -17.31 11.93 -5.39
C ALA A 188 -17.37 11.89 -3.85
N THR A 189 -16.25 11.64 -3.17
CA THR A 189 -16.18 11.48 -1.71
C THR A 189 -15.47 12.63 -1.01
N ASP A 190 -15.08 13.69 -1.73
CA ASP A 190 -14.31 14.84 -1.20
C ASP A 190 -12.98 14.43 -0.55
N LEU A 191 -12.40 13.31 -1.00
CA LEU A 191 -11.09 12.86 -0.53
C LEU A 191 -9.98 13.62 -1.26
N ASN A 192 -9.27 14.49 -0.54
CA ASN A 192 -8.16 15.27 -1.07
C ASN A 192 -6.87 14.45 -1.15
N CYS A 193 -6.84 13.45 -2.04
CA CYS A 193 -5.69 12.60 -2.28
C CYS A 193 -4.92 13.07 -3.53
N THR A 194 -3.65 13.45 -3.35
CA THR A 194 -2.87 14.07 -4.45
C THR A 194 -1.83 13.15 -5.04
N GLU A 195 -1.39 12.13 -4.30
CA GLU A 195 -0.35 11.19 -4.73
C GLU A 195 -0.85 9.78 -4.53
N VAL A 196 -0.71 8.93 -5.55
CA VAL A 196 -1.00 7.50 -5.46
C VAL A 196 0.18 6.74 -6.04
N ALA A 197 0.72 5.81 -5.27
CA ALA A 197 1.78 4.91 -5.71
C ALA A 197 1.26 3.48 -5.83
N ASN A 198 1.55 2.84 -6.97
CA ASN A 198 1.39 1.40 -7.10
C ASN A 198 2.51 0.70 -6.31
N ILE A 199 2.16 -0.36 -5.60
CA ILE A 199 3.11 -1.28 -4.97
C ILE A 199 3.01 -2.67 -5.63
N SER A 200 3.76 -3.65 -5.14
CA SER A 200 3.79 -4.98 -5.78
C SER A 200 2.42 -5.63 -5.86
N GLY A 201 2.13 -6.22 -7.01
CA GLY A 201 0.86 -6.84 -7.36
C GLY A 201 0.88 -8.37 -7.37
N ASP A 202 -0.18 -8.97 -7.91
CA ASP A 202 -0.35 -10.41 -8.09
C ASP A 202 -0.07 -11.24 -6.83
N LEU A 203 0.93 -12.12 -6.87
CA LEU A 203 1.30 -12.98 -5.72
C LEU A 203 1.83 -12.16 -4.53
N GLU A 204 2.20 -10.90 -4.77
CA GLU A 204 2.63 -9.95 -3.76
C GLU A 204 1.50 -9.05 -3.24
N ALA A 205 0.38 -8.95 -3.97
CA ALA A 205 -0.76 -8.15 -3.56
C ALA A 205 -1.35 -8.69 -2.25
N LEU A 206 -1.40 -7.82 -1.26
CA LEU A 206 -1.84 -8.18 0.09
C LEU A 206 -2.52 -6.99 0.76
N LEU A 207 -3.70 -7.24 1.31
CA LEU A 207 -4.35 -6.38 2.31
C LEU A 207 -4.83 -7.25 3.46
N ALA A 208 -4.42 -6.91 4.68
CA ALA A 208 -4.89 -7.54 5.90
C ALA A 208 -5.51 -6.51 6.83
N VAL A 209 -6.62 -6.87 7.47
CA VAL A 209 -7.42 -5.96 8.30
C VAL A 209 -7.91 -6.71 9.52
N ARG A 210 -7.66 -6.15 10.71
CA ARG A 210 -8.08 -6.73 11.99
C ARG A 210 -8.99 -5.77 12.75
N SER A 211 -10.20 -6.26 13.06
CA SER A 211 -11.21 -5.56 13.84
C SER A 211 -11.68 -6.46 14.98
N GLY A 212 -11.31 -6.11 16.22
CA GLY A 212 -11.45 -7.00 17.38
C GLY A 212 -10.72 -8.33 17.16
N GLU A 213 -11.44 -9.44 17.35
CA GLU A 213 -10.96 -10.81 17.14
C GLU A 213 -11.02 -11.27 15.67
N ARG A 214 -11.65 -10.48 14.79
CA ARG A 214 -11.83 -10.84 13.39
C ARG A 214 -10.68 -10.30 12.56
N THR A 215 -10.15 -11.13 11.66
CA THR A 215 -9.14 -10.73 10.70
C THR A 215 -9.52 -11.18 9.30
N LEU A 216 -9.42 -10.27 8.34
CA LEU A 216 -9.55 -10.55 6.91
C LEU A 216 -8.19 -10.46 6.24
N TYR A 217 -7.94 -11.38 5.31
CA TYR A 217 -6.77 -11.37 4.45
C TYR A 217 -7.22 -11.47 3.00
N ILE A 218 -6.80 -10.51 2.19
CA ILE A 218 -6.88 -10.55 0.73
C ILE A 218 -5.43 -10.75 0.26
N GLY A 219 -5.12 -11.92 -0.31
CA GLY A 219 -3.75 -12.36 -0.59
C GLY A 219 -3.25 -13.44 0.37
N ASN A 220 -1.96 -13.82 0.28
CA ASN A 220 -1.38 -14.86 1.14
C ASN A 220 -0.70 -14.25 2.39
N PRO A 221 -1.26 -14.45 3.61
CA PRO A 221 -0.73 -13.82 4.81
C PRO A 221 0.55 -14.47 5.37
N GLU A 222 0.90 -15.67 4.91
CA GLU A 222 2.10 -16.41 5.32
C GLU A 222 3.29 -16.18 4.39
N SER A 223 3.06 -15.64 3.20
CA SER A 223 4.11 -15.40 2.23
C SER A 223 5.09 -14.37 2.80
N PRO A 224 6.38 -14.72 2.96
CA PRO A 224 7.37 -13.76 3.44
C PRO A 224 7.58 -12.66 2.41
N LYS A 225 7.48 -11.42 2.87
CA LYS A 225 7.65 -10.19 2.09
C LYS A 225 8.95 -9.50 2.47
N ALA A 226 9.58 -8.84 1.51
CA ALA A 226 10.75 -8.01 1.80
C ALA A 226 10.38 -6.77 2.63
N SER A 227 9.19 -6.20 2.37
CA SER A 227 8.67 -5.06 3.13
C SER A 227 7.14 -5.02 3.09
N LEU A 228 6.55 -4.44 4.13
CA LEU A 228 5.12 -4.20 4.29
C LEU A 228 4.93 -2.78 4.85
N ILE A 229 3.77 -2.20 4.55
CA ILE A 229 3.29 -0.98 5.21
C ILE A 229 2.22 -1.42 6.19
N GLY A 230 2.34 -1.01 7.44
CA GLY A 230 1.39 -1.29 8.50
C GLY A 230 0.81 -0.02 9.07
N TRP A 231 -0.35 -0.15 9.71
CA TRP A 231 -0.95 0.92 10.51
C TRP A 231 -1.31 0.38 11.88
N GLU A 232 -0.76 1.03 12.89
CA GLU A 232 -1.09 0.84 14.30
C GLU A 232 -2.16 1.84 14.70
N GLN A 233 -3.05 1.44 15.61
CA GLN A 233 -4.08 2.33 16.15
C GLN A 233 -3.55 2.98 17.42
N LYS A 234 -3.74 4.30 17.53
CA LYS A 234 -3.28 5.15 18.65
C LYS A 234 -4.16 4.99 19.89
#